data_AF-A0A7V8BF61-F1
#
_entry.id   AF-A0A7V8BF61-F1
#
_cell.length_a   1.000
_cell.length_b   1.000
_cell.length_c   1.000
_cell.angle_alpha   90.00
_cell.angle_beta   90.00
_cell.angle_gamma   90.00
#
_symmetry.space_group_name_H-M   'P 1'
#
loop_
_entity.id
_entity.type
_entity.pdbx_description
1 polymer ?
#
loop_
_entity_poly.entity_id
_entity_poly.type
_entity_poly.pdbx_seq_one_letter_code
_entity_poly.pdbx_strand_id
1 'polypeptide(L)' 'MKNYSPARQRIEVSVGESVRIIRELQELSQSDLADLTGIPQSTISAIENGRVNLGVERA' A
#
# COMPACT_ATOMS: atom_id res chain seq x y z
N MET A 1 -12.34 17.44 15.27
CA MET A 1 -11.10 17.17 14.48
C MET A 1 -10.47 18.50 14.04
N LYS A 2 -9.86 19.28 14.95
CA LYS A 2 -9.44 20.67 14.65
C LYS A 2 -7.97 20.85 14.21
N ASN A 3 -7.13 19.81 14.21
CA ASN A 3 -5.69 19.95 13.99
C ASN A 3 -5.10 18.97 12.93
N TYR A 4 -5.87 18.56 11.91
CA TYR A 4 -5.28 17.82 10.80
C TYR A 4 -4.52 18.79 9.90
N SER A 5 -3.18 18.67 9.88
CA SER A 5 -2.33 19.36 8.92
C SER A 5 -1.75 18.29 7.98
N PRO A 6 -2.05 18.33 6.68
CA PRO A 6 -1.48 17.38 5.73
C PRO A 6 0.05 17.53 5.69
N ALA A 7 0.76 16.41 5.58
CA ALA A 7 2.20 16.42 5.41
C ALA A 7 2.58 17.18 4.12
N ARG A 8 3.71 17.91 4.13
CA ARG A 8 4.27 18.50 2.91
C ARG A 8 4.69 17.39 1.95
N GLN A 9 3.90 17.18 0.90
CA GLN A 9 4.21 16.24 -0.17
C GLN A 9 5.36 16.79 -1.03
N ARG A 10 6.51 16.10 -1.04
CA ARG A 10 7.69 16.50 -1.83
C ARG A 10 7.70 15.91 -3.23
N ILE A 11 7.10 14.72 -3.38
CA ILE A 11 6.99 13.98 -4.63
C ILE A 11 5.58 13.39 -4.73
N GLU A 12 5.08 13.27 -5.94
CA GLU A 12 3.87 12.49 -6.20
C GLU A 12 4.23 11.01 -6.17
N VAL A 13 3.47 10.23 -5.39
CA VAL A 13 3.58 8.78 -5.31
C VAL A 13 2.18 8.19 -5.43
N SER A 14 2.06 7.10 -6.19
CA SER A 14 0.83 6.32 -6.24
C SER A 14 0.59 5.61 -4.91
N VAL A 15 -0.64 5.12 -4.71
CA VAL A 15 -0.99 4.31 -3.53
C VAL A 15 -0.12 3.03 -3.48
N GLY A 16 0.11 2.38 -4.62
CA GLY A 16 0.96 1.18 -4.71
C GLY A 16 2.41 1.45 -4.32
N GLU A 17 2.99 2.55 -4.82
CA GLU A 17 4.33 2.98 -4.42
C GLU A 17 4.40 3.31 -2.93
N SER A 18 3.37 3.96 -2.38
CA SER A 18 3.31 4.29 -0.96
C SER A 18 3.34 3.05 -0.08
N VAL A 19 2.56 2.01 -0.44
CA VAL A 19 2.56 0.71 0.25
C VAL A 19 3.94 0.06 0.18
N ARG A 20 4.53 0.01 -1.02
CA ARG A 20 5.85 -0.58 -1.24
C ARG A 20 6.93 0.12 -0.41
N ILE A 21 6.97 1.45 -0.43
CA ILE A 21 7.94 2.26 0.30
C ILE A 21 7.86 1.96 1.80
N ILE A 22 6.65 1.99 2.37
CA ILE A 22 6.48 1.73 3.81
C ILE A 22 6.88 0.30 4.16
N ARG A 23 6.50 -0.69 3.35
CA ARG A 23 6.87 -2.10 3.57
C ARG A 23 8.38 -2.30 3.58
N GLU A 24 9.08 -1.75 2.58
CA GLU A 24 10.54 -1.88 2.47
C GLU A 24 11.26 -1.12 3.60
N LEU A 25 10.75 0.05 4.02
CA LEU A 25 11.27 0.77 5.19
C LEU A 25 11.13 0.00 6.50
N GLN A 26 10.17 -0.92 6.59
CA GLN A 26 9.98 -1.82 7.72
C GLN A 26 10.74 -3.16 7.56
N GLU A 27 11.58 -3.28 6.53
CA GLU A 27 12.36 -4.49 6.22
C GLU A 27 11.49 -5.74 5.96
N LEU A 28 10.24 -5.54 5.55
CA LEU A 28 9.30 -6.63 5.28
C LEU A 28 9.38 -7.04 3.80
N SER A 29 9.37 -8.35 3.53
CA SER A 29 9.02 -8.86 2.21
C SER A 29 7.50 -8.78 1.96
N GLN A 30 7.07 -8.97 0.71
CA GLN A 30 5.62 -9.05 0.41
C GLN A 30 4.96 -10.24 1.12
N SER A 31 5.69 -11.32 1.37
CA SER A 31 5.21 -12.47 2.14
C SER A 31 5.05 -12.12 3.62
N ASP A 32 6.02 -11.41 4.21
CA ASP A 32 5.92 -11.00 5.62
C ASP A 32 4.72 -10.06 5.83
N LEU A 33 4.51 -9.13 4.89
CA LEU A 33 3.33 -8.27 4.94
C LEU A 33 2.03 -9.06 4.74
N ALA A 34 2.04 -10.10 3.91
CA ALA A 34 0.89 -10.99 3.73
C ALA A 34 0.52 -11.68 5.04
N ASP A 35 1.51 -12.22 5.74
CA ASP A 35 1.32 -12.91 7.02
C ASP A 35 0.79 -11.95 8.10
N LEU A 36 1.30 -10.72 8.14
CA LEU A 36 0.87 -9.70 9.12
C LEU A 36 -0.55 -9.16 8.87
N THR A 37 -0.97 -9.07 7.61
CA THR A 37 -2.25 -8.42 7.24
C THR A 37 -3.36 -9.42 6.92
N GLY A 38 -3.03 -10.68 6.65
CA GLY A 38 -3.95 -11.68 6.10
C GLY A 38 -4.32 -11.43 4.63
N ILE A 39 -3.69 -10.47 3.95
CA ILE A 39 -3.89 -10.20 2.53
C ILE A 39 -2.96 -11.12 1.73
N PRO A 40 -3.44 -11.86 0.71
CA PRO A 40 -2.57 -12.71 -0.09
C PRO A 40 -1.38 -11.95 -0.69
N GLN A 41 -0.19 -12.55 -0.70
CA GLN A 41 1.02 -11.95 -1.27
C GLN A 41 0.82 -11.51 -2.73
N SER A 42 0.05 -12.28 -3.51
CA SER A 42 -0.29 -11.93 -4.90
C SER A 42 -1.15 -10.67 -5.01
N THR A 43 -2.05 -10.44 -4.04
CA THR A 43 -2.85 -9.22 -3.94
C THR A 43 -1.99 -8.03 -3.55
N ILE A 44 -1.07 -8.19 -2.59
CA ILE A 44 -0.08 -7.15 -2.22
C ILE A 44 0.77 -6.78 -3.42
N SER A 45 1.29 -7.78 -4.14
CA SER A 45 2.07 -7.57 -5.36
C SER A 45 1.27 -6.82 -6.41
N ALA A 46 -0.01 -7.15 -6.61
CA ALA A 46 -0.86 -6.45 -7.54
C ALA A 46 -1.08 -4.98 -7.13
N ILE A 47 -1.27 -4.69 -5.83
CA ILE A 47 -1.41 -3.31 -5.31
C ILE A 47 -0.13 -2.53 -5.58
N GLU A 48 1.03 -3.07 -5.21
CA GLU A 48 2.32 -2.39 -5.35
C GLU A 48 2.69 -2.12 -6.81
N ASN A 49 2.22 -2.95 -7.74
CA ASN A 49 2.47 -2.78 -9.17
C ASN A 49 1.35 -2.04 -9.92
N GLY A 50 0.36 -1.47 -9.21
CA GLY A 50 -0.75 -0.75 -9.83
C GLY A 50 -1.66 -1.63 -10.71
N ARG A 51 -1.64 -2.96 -10.51
CA ARG A 51 -2.46 -3.93 -11.27
C ARG A 51 -3.84 -4.17 -10.67
N VAL A 52 -4.13 -3.59 -9.51
CA VAL A 52 -5.46 -3.63 -8.92
C VAL A 52 -6.15 -2.32 -9.24
N ASN A 53 -7.14 -2.36 -10.14
CA ASN A 53 -8.28 -1.47 -9.97
C ASN A 53 -8.85 -1.84 -8.61
N LEU A 54 -8.53 -1.09 -7.55
CA LEU A 54 -9.25 -1.09 -6.28
C LEU A 54 -10.64 -0.48 -6.53
N GLY A 55 -11.34 -1.04 -7.50
CA GLY A 55 -12.69 -0.74 -7.91
C GLY A 55 -13.59 -1.64 -7.10
N VAL A 56 -14.50 -0.99 -6.40
CA VAL A 56 -15.57 -1.57 -5.60
C VAL A 56 -16.52 -2.31 -6.53
N GLU A 57 -16.17 -3.51 -6.98
CA GLU A 57 -17.10 -4.41 -7.67
C GLU A 57 -16.72 -5.86 -7.36
N ARG A 58 -17.26 -6.40 -6.27
CA ARG A 58 -17.97 -7.71 -6.25
C ARG A 58 -18.96 -7.74 -5.08
N ALA A 59 -20.23 -7.89 -5.44
CA ALA A 59 -21.49 -8.01 -4.68
C ALA A 59 -22.18 -6.70 -4.28
#